data_AF-A0A176TEE2-F1
#
_entry.id   AF-A0A176TEE2-F1
#
_cell.length_a   1.000
_cell.length_b   1.000
_cell.length_c   1.000
_cell.angle_alpha   90.00
_cell.angle_beta   90.00
_cell.angle_gamma   90.00
#
_symmetry.space_group_name_H-M   'P 1'
#
loop_
_entity.id
_entity.type
_entity.pdbx_description
1 polymer ?
#
loop_
_entity_poly.entity_id
_entity_poly.type
_entity_poly.pdbx_seq_one_letter_code
_entity_poly.pdbx_strand_id
1 'polypeptide(L)'
;MQYFSKTIIEVQQNTLKRVDFIVEKAKFFLQYSTQLNNRQQKVLLRVFEAGYTGFIGGLSSEKYTKIAKTSSSTATTNLKDLVDKGILTKRNFKKYSF
;
A
#
# COMPACT_ATOMS: atom_id res chain seq x y z
N MET A 1 5.17 27.49 -27.36
CA MET A 1 5.69 27.91 -26.03
C MET A 1 4.87 27.43 -24.83
N GLN A 2 3.54 27.29 -24.90
CA GLN A 2 2.72 26.87 -23.74
C GLN A 2 2.91 25.41 -23.27
N TYR A 3 3.45 24.52 -24.12
CA TYR A 3 3.66 23.11 -23.77
C TYR A 3 4.79 22.93 -22.75
N PHE A 4 5.91 23.64 -22.93
CA PHE A 4 7.10 23.52 -22.09
C PHE A 4 6.86 23.96 -20.64
N SER A 5 6.14 25.06 -20.43
CA SER A 5 5.79 25.54 -19.09
C SER A 5 4.88 24.58 -18.34
N LYS A 6 3.92 23.93 -19.02
CA LYS A 6 3.04 22.94 -18.40
C LYS A 6 3.81 21.69 -17.97
N THR A 7 4.68 21.18 -18.85
CA THR A 7 5.50 20.00 -18.54
C THR A 7 6.42 20.23 -17.33
N ILE A 8 7.06 21.40 -17.22
CA ILE A 8 7.93 21.70 -16.07
C ILE A 8 7.16 21.69 -14.75
N ILE A 9 5.96 22.30 -14.73
CA ILE A 9 5.10 22.32 -13.53
C ILE A 9 4.65 20.91 -13.16
N GLU A 10 4.24 20.09 -14.13
CA GLU A 10 3.83 18.70 -13.90
C GLU A 10 4.99 17.84 -13.36
N VAL A 11 6.20 18.03 -13.87
CA VAL A 11 7.39 17.32 -13.40
C VAL A 11 7.70 17.68 -11.95
N GLN A 12 7.66 18.98 -11.60
CA GLN A 12 7.87 19.43 -10.22
C GLN A 12 6.86 18.83 -9.25
N GLN A 13 5.58 18.83 -9.61
CA GLN A 13 4.52 18.24 -8.79
C GLN A 13 4.69 16.73 -8.61
N ASN A 14 5.09 16.00 -9.66
CA ASN A 14 5.34 14.56 -9.56
C ASN A 14 6.56 14.24 -8.69
N THR A 15 7.62 15.06 -8.77
CA THR A 15 8.78 14.90 -7.89
C THR A 15 8.41 15.09 -6.42
N LEU A 16 7.63 16.12 -6.10
CA LEU A 16 7.15 16.35 -4.74
C LEU A 16 6.36 15.15 -4.20
N LYS A 17 5.40 14.63 -4.97
CA LYS A 17 4.63 13.42 -4.59
C LYS A 17 5.51 12.20 -4.31
N ARG A 18 6.61 12.02 -5.05
CA ARG A 18 7.56 10.92 -4.82
C ARG A 18 8.35 11.12 -3.53
N VAL A 19 8.81 12.34 -3.27
CA VAL A 19 9.54 12.68 -2.04
C VAL A 19 8.63 12.47 -0.83
N ASP A 20 7.42 13.02 -0.86
CA ASP A 20 6.43 12.85 0.20
C ASP A 20 6.14 11.37 0.46
N PHE A 21 5.98 10.57 -0.60
CA PHE A 21 5.74 9.14 -0.47
C PHE A 21 6.91 8.39 0.21
N ILE A 22 8.16 8.75 -0.08
CA ILE A 22 9.33 8.15 0.57
C ILE A 22 9.37 8.52 2.05
N VAL A 23 9.07 9.78 2.39
CA VAL A 23 9.00 10.25 3.77
C VAL A 23 7.91 9.51 4.54
N GLU A 24 6.71 9.38 3.97
CA GLU A 24 5.60 8.66 4.60
C GLU A 24 5.88 7.16 4.74
N LYS A 25 6.55 6.54 3.75
CA LYS A 25 7.03 5.15 3.88
C LYS A 25 8.00 5.00 5.06
N ALA A 26 8.94 5.93 5.22
CA ALA A 26 9.90 5.88 6.32
C ALA A 26 9.21 6.02 7.68
N LYS A 27 8.33 7.02 7.84
CA LYS A 27 7.53 7.22 9.05
C LYS A 27 6.69 5.99 9.38
N PHE A 28 6.04 5.40 8.39
CA PHE A 28 5.24 4.19 8.56
C PHE A 28 6.06 3.03 9.14
N PHE A 29 7.23 2.72 8.58
CA PHE A 29 8.05 1.62 9.09
C PHE A 29 8.72 1.94 10.42
N LEU A 30 9.01 3.22 10.71
CA LEU A 30 9.46 3.63 12.03
C LEU A 30 8.37 3.37 13.10
N GLN A 31 7.11 3.65 12.77
CA GLN A 31 5.99 3.50 13.69
C GLN A 31 5.59 2.03 13.91
N TYR A 32 5.57 1.21 12.85
CA TYR A 32 4.92 -0.10 12.89
C TYR A 32 5.87 -1.31 12.79
N SER A 33 7.16 -1.14 12.47
CA SER A 33 8.07 -2.27 12.20
C SER A 33 8.12 -3.32 13.32
N THR A 34 8.10 -2.90 14.59
CA THR A 34 8.15 -3.79 15.76
C THR A 34 6.88 -4.64 15.94
N GLN A 35 5.77 -4.25 15.30
CA GLN A 35 4.49 -4.95 15.38
C GLN A 35 4.28 -5.90 14.19
N LEU A 36 5.14 -5.86 13.18
CA LEU A 36 5.00 -6.63 11.95
C LEU A 36 5.79 -7.93 12.03
N ASN A 37 5.14 -9.05 11.70
CA ASN A 37 5.88 -10.28 11.42
C ASN A 37 6.52 -10.24 10.02
N ASN A 38 7.47 -11.15 9.75
CA ASN A 38 8.20 -11.20 8.48
C ASN A 38 7.29 -11.26 7.24
N ARG A 39 6.14 -11.96 7.31
CA ARG A 39 5.21 -12.08 6.18
C ARG A 39 4.48 -10.75 5.93
N GLN A 40 4.01 -10.11 6.99
CA GLN A 40 3.33 -8.81 6.92
C GLN A 40 4.26 -7.71 6.43
N GLN A 41 5.49 -7.65 6.96
CA GLN A 41 6.50 -6.70 6.52
C GLN A 41 6.79 -6.86 5.02
N LYS A 42 6.97 -8.10 4.53
CA LYS A 42 7.16 -8.38 3.11
C LYS A 42 5.99 -7.88 2.25
N VAL A 43 4.75 -8.11 2.70
CA VAL A 43 3.56 -7.68 1.96
C VAL A 43 3.46 -6.16 1.93
N LEU A 44 3.68 -5.48 3.05
CA LEU A 44 3.65 -4.02 3.12
C LEU A 44 4.75 -3.39 2.28
N LEU A 45 5.97 -3.93 2.30
CA LEU A 45 7.04 -3.50 1.39
C LEU A 45 6.60 -3.59 -0.07
N ARG A 46 5.96 -4.70 -0.48
CA ARG A 46 5.44 -4.87 -1.84
C ARG A 46 4.32 -3.89 -2.19
N VAL A 47 3.49 -3.51 -1.22
CA VAL A 47 2.46 -2.46 -1.38
C VAL A 47 3.12 -1.10 -1.58
N PHE A 48 4.14 -0.77 -0.79
CA PHE A 48 4.91 0.47 -0.94
C PHE A 48 5.73 0.52 -2.24
N GLU A 49 6.14 -0.62 -2.80
CA GLU A 49 6.79 -0.68 -4.12
C GLU A 49 5.89 -0.22 -5.26
N ALA A 50 4.56 -0.18 -5.08
CA ALA A 50 3.67 0.42 -6.08
C ALA A 50 3.85 1.93 -6.20
N GLY A 51 4.53 2.58 -5.24
CA GLY A 51 4.82 4.00 -5.26
C GLY A 51 3.61 4.87 -4.93
N TYR A 52 3.76 6.17 -5.16
CA TYR A 52 2.74 7.19 -4.88
C TYR A 52 1.45 7.05 -5.71
N THR A 53 1.46 6.25 -6.77
CA THR A 53 0.27 5.88 -7.55
C THR A 53 -0.61 4.85 -6.84
N GLY A 54 -0.06 4.17 -5.82
CA GLY A 54 -0.78 3.28 -4.93
C GLY A 54 -0.95 1.85 -5.45
N PHE A 55 -1.36 0.96 -4.56
CA PHE A 55 -1.58 -0.45 -4.86
C PHE A 55 -3.00 -0.67 -5.40
N ILE A 56 -3.12 -0.61 -6.73
CA ILE A 56 -4.41 -0.59 -7.45
C ILE A 56 -5.30 -1.78 -7.05
N GLY A 57 -6.57 -1.47 -6.76
CA GLY A 57 -7.58 -2.44 -6.32
C GLY A 57 -7.39 -2.94 -4.89
N GLY A 58 -6.44 -2.39 -4.13
CA GLY A 58 -6.19 -2.75 -2.74
C GLY A 58 -5.62 -4.15 -2.55
N LEU A 59 -5.43 -4.54 -1.29
CA LEU A 59 -4.84 -5.81 -0.88
C LEU A 59 -5.94 -6.82 -0.54
N SER A 60 -6.20 -7.77 -1.43
CA SER A 60 -7.10 -8.91 -1.18
C SER A 60 -6.36 -10.08 -0.52
N SER A 61 -7.10 -11.03 0.07
CA SER A 61 -6.52 -12.27 0.61
C SER A 61 -5.77 -13.08 -0.46
N GLU A 62 -6.25 -13.07 -1.70
CA GLU A 62 -5.57 -13.70 -2.83
C GLU A 62 -4.24 -13.02 -3.17
N LYS A 63 -4.21 -11.67 -3.24
CA LYS A 63 -2.97 -10.92 -3.47
C LYS A 63 -1.98 -11.14 -2.32
N TYR A 64 -2.46 -11.14 -1.07
CA TYR A 64 -1.63 -11.42 0.11
C TYR A 64 -1.01 -12.82 0.02
N THR A 65 -1.83 -13.84 -0.29
CA THR A 65 -1.39 -15.23 -0.47
C THR A 65 -0.26 -15.33 -1.49
N LYS A 66 -0.40 -14.69 -2.66
CA LYS A 66 0.63 -14.69 -3.71
C LYS A 66 1.94 -14.05 -3.24
N ILE A 67 1.90 -12.95 -2.49
CA ILE A 67 3.10 -12.24 -2.02
C ILE A 67 3.78 -12.98 -0.86
N ALA A 68 2.99 -13.39 0.14
CA ALA A 68 3.47 -14.02 1.36
C ALA A 68 3.75 -15.54 1.22
N LYS A 69 3.30 -16.17 0.11
CA LYS A 69 3.39 -17.62 -0.14
C LYS A 69 2.82 -18.43 1.03
N THR A 70 1.55 -18.18 1.37
CA THR A 70 0.87 -18.80 2.52
C THR A 70 -0.54 -19.26 2.16
N SER A 71 -1.22 -20.00 3.04
CA SER A 71 -2.59 -20.46 2.78
C SER A 71 -3.59 -19.30 2.83
N SER A 72 -4.75 -19.48 2.20
CA SER A 72 -5.84 -18.48 2.24
C SER A 72 -6.32 -18.18 3.67
N SER A 73 -6.39 -19.19 4.55
CA SER A 73 -6.74 -18.96 5.96
C SER A 73 -5.69 -18.11 6.66
N THR A 74 -4.40 -18.43 6.47
CA THR A 74 -3.29 -17.67 7.07
C THR A 74 -3.24 -16.24 6.52
N ALA A 75 -3.50 -16.04 5.23
CA ALA A 75 -3.59 -14.71 4.63
C ALA A 75 -4.74 -13.90 5.24
N THR A 76 -5.91 -14.51 5.43
CA THR A 76 -7.08 -13.87 6.05
C THR A 76 -6.81 -13.49 7.50
N THR A 77 -6.17 -14.38 8.28
CA THR A 77 -5.75 -14.08 9.66
C THR A 77 -4.74 -12.94 9.72
N ASN A 78 -3.72 -12.93 8.86
CA ASN A 78 -2.75 -11.83 8.84
C ASN A 78 -3.36 -10.49 8.41
N LEU A 79 -4.28 -10.51 7.45
CA LEU A 79 -5.01 -9.30 7.04
C LEU A 79 -5.89 -8.78 8.17
N LYS A 80 -6.55 -9.68 8.92
CA LYS A 80 -7.30 -9.30 10.11
C LYS A 80 -6.39 -8.68 11.17
N ASP A 81 -5.26 -9.31 11.46
CA ASP A 81 -4.27 -8.78 12.43
C ASP A 81 -3.76 -7.38 12.03
N LEU A 82 -3.48 -7.14 10.74
CA LEU A 82 -3.11 -5.81 10.25
C LEU A 82 -4.23 -4.76 10.39
N VAL A 83 -5.50 -5.18 10.28
CA VAL A 83 -6.65 -4.30 10.51
C VAL A 83 -6.84 -4.03 12.00
N ASP A 84 -6.74 -5.06 12.84
CA ASP A 84 -6.88 -4.95 14.29
C ASP A 84 -5.77 -4.06 14.88
N LYS A 85 -4.57 -4.05 14.29
CA LYS A 85 -3.47 -3.12 14.61
C LYS A 85 -3.65 -1.70 14.06
N GLY A 86 -4.71 -1.44 13.30
CA GLY A 86 -4.93 -0.14 12.64
C GLY A 86 -3.98 0.17 11.46
N ILE A 87 -3.19 -0.81 11.03
CA ILE A 87 -2.19 -0.65 9.96
C ILE A 87 -2.87 -0.64 8.58
N LEU A 88 -3.95 -1.41 8.43
CA LEU A 88 -4.78 -1.42 7.22
C LEU A 88 -6.25 -1.11 7.57
N THR A 89 -6.96 -0.51 6.63
CA THR A 89 -8.40 -0.31 6.74
C THR A 89 -9.12 -1.20 5.75
N LYS A 90 -10.12 -1.96 6.23
CA LYS A 90 -10.96 -2.79 5.37
C LYS A 90 -11.89 -1.89 4.55
N ARG A 91 -11.82 -2.01 3.22
CA ARG A 91 -12.77 -1.36 2.30
C ARG A 91 -13.95 -2.31 2.04
N ASN A 92 -15.15 -1.92 2.46
CA ASN A 92 -16.38 -2.65 2.13
C ASN A 92 -16.86 -2.22 0.74
N PHE A 93 -16.70 -3.09 -0.27
CA PHE A 93 -17.38 -2.89 -1.54
C PHE A 93 -18.81 -3.40 -1.39
N LYS A 94 -19.81 -2.51 -1.38
CA LYS A 94 -21.21 -2.93 -1.56
C LYS A 94 -21.32 -3.52 -2.97
N LYS A 95 -21.64 -4.81 -3.08
CA LYS A 95 -22.08 -5.38 -4.36
C LYS A 95 -23.45 -4.79 -4.64
N TYR A 96 -23.54 -3.82 -5.54
CA TYR A 96 -24.80 -3.54 -6.20
C TYR A 96 -25.06 -4.72 -7.14
N SER A 97 -25.93 -5.64 -6.72
CA SER A 97 -26.57 -6.57 -7.63
C SER A 97 -27.73 -5.81 -8.29
N PHE A 98 -27.68 -5.69 -9.61
CA PHE A 98 -28.85 -5.40 -10.43
C PHE A 98 -29.68 -6.68 -10.60
#